data_AF-A0A7S2Z5B1-F1
#
_entry.id   AF-A0A7S2Z5B1-F1
#
_cell.length_a   1.000
_cell.length_b   1.000
_cell.length_c   1.000
_cell.angle_alpha   90.00
_cell.angle_beta   90.00
_cell.angle_gamma   90.00
#
_symmetry.space_group_name_H-M   'P 1'
#
loop_
_entity.id
_entity.type
_entity.pdbx_description
1 polymer ?
#
loop_
_entity_poly.entity_id
_entity_poly.type
_entity_poly.pdbx_seq_one_letter_code
_entity_poly.pdbx_strand_id
1 'polypeptide(L)'
;EPGAALSCFKRALECFDEALASDPESIAAYGNKGNTLLASARQMVAMGSPSEAERLLRNSGRCYRQVLALNSRDSLALFNWGNALCLRAKLCEQEDAETAYKLYAAAIEKFEVALDLDPAMQEASRAIAAAVGDIDRLNY
;
A
#
# COMPACT_ATOMS: atom_id res chain seq x y z
N GLU A 1 14.09 5.13 18.97
CA GLU A 1 15.22 4.97 18.03
C GLU A 1 14.75 4.26 16.76
N PRO A 2 15.27 4.61 15.56
CA PRO A 2 14.86 4.00 14.29
C PRO A 2 15.07 2.47 14.26
N GLY A 3 16.14 1.98 14.91
CA GLY A 3 16.46 0.55 14.96
C GLY A 3 15.42 -0.31 15.68
N ALA A 4 14.76 0.22 16.72
CA ALA A 4 13.73 -0.50 17.45
C ALA A 4 12.48 -0.74 16.59
N ALA A 5 12.05 0.27 15.81
CA ALA A 5 10.89 0.14 14.92
C ALA A 5 11.13 -0.91 13.82
N LEU A 6 12.34 -0.94 13.23
CA LEU A 6 12.70 -1.93 12.22
C LEU A 6 12.72 -3.36 12.77
N SER A 7 13.19 -3.54 14.01
CA SER A 7 13.16 -4.83 14.69
C SER A 7 11.71 -5.30 14.92
N CYS A 8 10.83 -4.40 15.38
CA CYS A 8 9.41 -4.71 15.55
C CYS A 8 8.74 -5.10 14.22
N PHE A 9 9.03 -4.39 13.13
CA PHE A 9 8.48 -4.73 11.82
C PHE A 9 8.94 -6.11 11.34
N LYS A 10 10.23 -6.44 11.46
CA LYS A 10 10.73 -7.76 11.07
C LYS A 10 10.03 -8.89 11.83
N ARG A 11 9.96 -8.76 13.16
CA ARG A 11 9.28 -9.76 14.01
C ARG A 11 7.81 -9.89 13.68
N ALA A 12 7.11 -8.78 13.41
CA ALA A 12 5.71 -8.82 13.02
C ALA A 12 5.53 -9.58 11.69
N LEU A 13 6.40 -9.33 10.70
CA LEU A 13 6.35 -10.04 9.42
C LEU A 13 6.60 -11.54 9.58
N GLU A 14 7.55 -11.94 10.42
CA GLU A 14 7.83 -13.35 10.76
C GLU A 14 6.59 -14.02 11.38
N CYS A 15 5.93 -13.37 12.34
CA CYS A 15 4.69 -13.90 12.93
C CYS A 15 3.57 -14.06 11.90
N PHE A 16 3.44 -13.13 10.95
CA PHE A 16 2.44 -13.28 9.88
C PHE A 16 2.82 -14.36 8.87
N ASP A 17 4.11 -14.57 8.61
CA ASP A 17 4.59 -15.67 7.77
C ASP A 17 4.28 -17.04 8.41
N GLU A 18 4.52 -17.19 9.71
CA GLU A 18 4.15 -18.40 10.46
C GLU A 18 2.63 -18.62 10.50
N ALA A 19 1.85 -17.54 10.70
CA ALA A 19 0.40 -17.60 10.66
C ALA A 19 -0.10 -18.08 9.28
N LEU A 20 0.48 -17.56 8.19
CA LEU A 20 0.13 -17.95 6.82
C LEU A 20 0.62 -19.34 6.44
N ALA A 21 1.69 -19.84 7.06
CA ALA A 21 2.12 -21.23 6.90
C ALA A 21 1.12 -22.21 7.55
N SER A 22 0.47 -21.77 8.62
CA SER A 22 -0.54 -22.57 9.35
C SER A 22 -1.93 -22.45 8.74
N ASP A 23 -2.31 -21.24 8.32
CA ASP A 23 -3.58 -20.90 7.66
C ASP A 23 -3.31 -20.06 6.40
N PRO A 24 -3.14 -20.70 5.24
CA PRO A 24 -2.85 -20.03 3.98
C PRO A 24 -3.98 -19.15 3.44
N GLU A 25 -5.19 -19.24 4.00
CA GLU A 25 -6.36 -18.47 3.57
C GLU A 25 -6.75 -17.39 4.58
N SER A 26 -5.86 -17.09 5.54
CA SER A 26 -6.09 -16.07 6.56
C SER A 26 -6.09 -14.65 5.96
N ILE A 27 -7.29 -14.12 5.71
CA ILE A 27 -7.50 -12.73 5.26
C ILE A 27 -6.84 -11.74 6.23
N ALA A 28 -7.01 -11.95 7.54
CA ALA A 28 -6.46 -11.07 8.57
C ALA A 28 -4.93 -11.07 8.56
N ALA A 29 -4.28 -12.23 8.39
CA ALA A 29 -2.83 -12.31 8.32
C ALA A 29 -2.29 -11.59 7.07
N TYR A 30 -2.89 -11.78 5.89
CA TYR A 30 -2.50 -11.04 4.70
C TYR A 30 -2.72 -9.53 4.84
N GLY A 31 -3.88 -9.10 5.33
CA GLY A 31 -4.20 -7.68 5.52
C GLY A 31 -3.22 -7.00 6.49
N ASN A 32 -2.99 -7.61 7.64
CA ASN A 32 -2.06 -7.08 8.63
C ASN A 32 -0.61 -7.08 8.14
N LYS A 33 -0.17 -8.14 7.46
CA LYS A 33 1.15 -8.19 6.82
C LYS A 33 1.32 -7.08 5.79
N GLY A 34 0.31 -6.85 4.95
CA GLY A 34 0.27 -5.75 3.99
C GLY A 34 0.45 -4.40 4.67
N ASN A 35 -0.31 -4.16 5.76
CA ASN A 35 -0.25 -2.92 6.54
C ASN A 35 1.14 -2.72 7.18
N THR A 36 1.72 -3.77 7.75
CA THR A 36 3.08 -3.74 8.32
C THR A 36 4.12 -3.42 7.26
N LEU A 37 4.02 -4.02 6.07
CA LEU A 37 4.93 -3.73 4.95
C LEU A 37 4.79 -2.28 4.47
N LEU A 38 3.58 -1.74 4.38
CA LEU A 38 3.34 -0.34 4.03
C LEU A 38 3.92 0.62 5.08
N ALA A 39 3.71 0.34 6.37
CA ALA A 39 4.31 1.13 7.46
C ALA A 39 5.84 1.07 7.43
N SER A 40 6.41 -0.12 7.21
CA SER A 40 7.86 -0.32 7.08
C SER A 40 8.42 0.45 5.89
N ALA A 41 7.71 0.46 4.76
CA ALA A 41 8.12 1.22 3.58
C ALA A 41 8.17 2.73 3.86
N ARG A 42 7.15 3.29 4.52
CA ARG A 42 7.15 4.70 4.93
C ARG A 42 8.37 5.04 5.79
N GLN A 43 8.75 4.14 6.70
CA GLN A 43 9.95 4.29 7.51
C GLN A 43 11.23 4.27 6.64
N MET A 44 11.31 3.36 5.66
CA MET A 44 12.45 3.32 4.72
C MET A 44 12.58 4.59 3.91
N VAL A 45 11.47 5.18 3.46
CA VAL A 45 11.48 6.49 2.79
C VAL A 45 12.06 7.56 3.72
N ALA A 46 11.58 7.63 4.96
CA ALA A 46 12.07 8.61 5.95
C ALA A 46 13.55 8.45 6.29
N MET A 47 14.11 7.25 6.14
CA MET A 47 15.54 6.96 6.36
C MET A 47 16.41 7.13 5.10
N GLY A 48 15.83 7.54 3.96
CA GLY A 48 16.57 7.73 2.71
C GLY A 48 16.88 6.42 1.97
N SER A 49 16.05 5.39 2.14
CA SER A 49 16.18 4.08 1.48
C SER A 49 14.99 3.78 0.55
N PRO A 50 14.78 4.58 -0.53
CA PRO A 50 13.61 4.45 -1.41
C PRO A 50 13.57 3.11 -2.16
N SER A 51 14.71 2.51 -2.48
CA SER A 51 14.79 1.19 -3.13
C SER A 51 14.25 0.06 -2.25
N GLU A 52 14.55 0.10 -0.95
CA GLU A 52 13.98 -0.83 0.03
C GLU A 52 12.48 -0.58 0.22
N ALA A 53 12.06 0.69 0.26
CA ALA A 53 10.65 1.06 0.35
C ALA A 53 9.85 0.50 -0.85
N GLU A 54 10.35 0.65 -2.07
CA GLU A 54 9.72 0.12 -3.28
C GLU A 54 9.53 -1.41 -3.22
N ARG A 55 10.53 -2.14 -2.75
CA ARG A 55 10.43 -3.60 -2.55
C ARG A 55 9.34 -3.96 -1.54
N LEU A 56 9.28 -3.26 -0.41
CA LEU A 56 8.27 -3.47 0.62
C LEU A 56 6.86 -3.15 0.11
N LEU A 57 6.70 -2.08 -0.67
CA LEU A 57 5.41 -1.69 -1.25
C LEU A 57 4.90 -2.66 -2.31
N ARG A 58 5.79 -3.26 -3.11
CA ARG A 58 5.40 -4.34 -4.03
C ARG A 58 4.89 -5.56 -3.25
N ASN A 59 5.52 -5.89 -2.13
CA ASN A 59 5.08 -7.00 -1.28
C ASN A 59 3.76 -6.68 -0.55
N SER A 60 3.54 -5.45 -0.11
CA SER A 60 2.25 -5.06 0.49
C SER A 60 1.11 -5.18 -0.52
N GLY A 61 1.32 -4.72 -1.77
CA GLY A 61 0.36 -4.89 -2.86
C GLY A 61 0.04 -6.37 -3.17
N ARG A 62 1.01 -7.28 -3.05
CA ARG A 62 0.76 -8.73 -3.18
C ARG A 62 -0.13 -9.25 -2.04
N CYS A 63 0.07 -8.78 -0.81
CA CYS A 63 -0.76 -9.16 0.32
C CYS A 63 -2.19 -8.67 0.16
N TYR A 64 -2.40 -7.41 -0.22
CA TYR A 64 -3.76 -6.88 -0.47
C TYR A 64 -4.45 -7.57 -1.65
N ARG A 65 -3.71 -7.90 -2.70
CA ARG A 65 -4.26 -8.72 -3.80
C ARG A 65 -4.77 -10.07 -3.28
N GLN A 66 -4.05 -10.69 -2.35
CA GLN A 66 -4.46 -11.97 -1.79
C GLN A 66 -5.68 -11.83 -0.86
N VAL A 67 -5.75 -10.76 -0.07
CA VAL A 67 -6.99 -10.41 0.66
C VAL A 67 -8.17 -10.33 -0.31
N LEU A 68 -8.01 -9.62 -1.44
CA LEU A 68 -9.09 -9.44 -2.41
C LEU A 68 -9.41 -10.70 -3.23
N ALA A 69 -8.48 -11.64 -3.34
CA ALA A 69 -8.75 -12.96 -3.92
C ALA A 69 -9.66 -13.80 -3.01
N LEU A 70 -9.51 -13.66 -1.69
CA LEU A 70 -10.30 -14.39 -0.68
C LEU A 70 -11.60 -13.66 -0.33
N ASN A 71 -11.58 -12.33 -0.32
CA ASN A 71 -12.72 -11.45 -0.10
C ASN A 71 -12.63 -10.23 -1.04
N SER A 72 -13.31 -10.33 -2.18
CA SER A 72 -13.30 -9.29 -3.22
C SER A 72 -13.97 -7.97 -2.83
N ARG A 73 -14.68 -7.92 -1.69
CA ARG A 73 -15.41 -6.75 -1.19
C ARG A 73 -14.75 -6.11 0.03
N ASP A 74 -13.46 -6.35 0.25
CA ASP A 74 -12.72 -5.73 1.34
C ASP A 74 -12.31 -4.28 0.97
N SER A 75 -13.13 -3.30 1.36
CA SER A 75 -12.89 -1.88 1.10
C SER A 75 -11.59 -1.37 1.75
N LEU A 76 -11.23 -1.90 2.92
CA LEU A 76 -10.02 -1.51 3.63
C LEU A 76 -8.75 -1.99 2.92
N ALA A 77 -8.75 -3.22 2.39
CA ALA A 77 -7.65 -3.74 1.58
C ALA A 77 -7.48 -2.95 0.28
N LEU A 78 -8.58 -2.57 -0.39
CA LEU A 78 -8.55 -1.69 -1.57
C LEU A 78 -7.94 -0.33 -1.22
N PHE A 79 -8.41 0.31 -0.15
CA PHE A 79 -7.88 1.59 0.32
C PHE A 79 -6.39 1.50 0.67
N ASN A 80 -5.96 0.48 1.40
CA ASN A 80 -4.56 0.32 1.78
C ASN A 80 -3.66 -0.02 0.58
N TRP A 81 -4.19 -0.73 -0.42
CA TRP A 81 -3.48 -0.95 -1.67
C TRP A 81 -3.33 0.34 -2.47
N GLY A 82 -4.38 1.16 -2.58
CA GLY A 82 -4.30 2.49 -3.19
C GLY A 82 -3.21 3.35 -2.53
N ASN A 83 -3.16 3.37 -1.20
CA ASN A 83 -2.10 4.09 -0.46
C ASN A 83 -0.70 3.56 -0.77
N ALA A 84 -0.53 2.24 -0.90
CA ALA A 84 0.74 1.66 -1.29
C ALA A 84 1.14 2.09 -2.71
N LEU A 85 0.19 2.14 -3.65
CA LEU A 85 0.43 2.58 -5.02
C LEU A 85 0.80 4.08 -5.09
N CYS A 86 0.10 4.95 -4.36
CA CYS A 86 0.47 6.37 -4.26
C CYS A 86 1.89 6.56 -3.73
N LEU A 87 2.29 5.81 -2.68
CA LEU A 87 3.64 5.93 -2.17
C LEU A 87 4.68 5.46 -3.20
N ARG A 88 4.39 4.38 -3.94
CA ARG A 88 5.28 3.93 -5.03
C ARG A 88 5.40 4.97 -6.13
N ALA A 89 4.30 5.61 -6.51
CA ALA A 89 4.31 6.68 -7.50
C ALA A 89 5.24 7.84 -7.07
N LYS A 90 5.14 8.27 -5.80
CA LYS A 90 6.01 9.29 -5.21
C LYS A 90 7.50 8.94 -5.23
N LEU A 91 7.84 7.65 -5.19
CA LEU A 91 9.23 7.22 -5.21
C LEU A 91 9.86 7.29 -6.60
N CYS A 92 9.07 7.28 -7.66
CA CYS A 92 9.59 7.30 -9.02
C CYS A 92 9.17 8.54 -9.83
N GLU A 93 8.34 9.45 -9.31
CA GLU A 93 7.85 10.61 -10.07
C GLU A 93 8.94 11.51 -10.67
N GLN A 94 10.10 11.62 -10.00
CA GLN A 94 11.25 12.40 -10.48
C GLN A 94 12.03 11.69 -11.59
N GLU A 95 12.02 10.36 -11.60
CA GLU A 95 12.85 9.54 -12.50
C GLU A 95 12.04 9.00 -13.69
N ASP A 96 10.76 8.69 -13.46
CA ASP A 96 9.84 8.06 -14.39
C ASP A 96 8.40 8.53 -14.12
N ALA A 97 8.07 9.70 -14.66
CA ALA A 97 6.76 10.32 -14.56
C ALA A 97 5.65 9.47 -15.19
N GLU A 98 5.94 8.70 -16.25
CA GLU A 98 4.95 7.83 -16.90
C GLU A 98 4.55 6.67 -15.97
N THR A 99 5.53 6.03 -15.32
CA THR A 99 5.27 5.00 -14.33
C THR A 99 4.55 5.57 -13.11
N ALA A 100 4.94 6.77 -12.65
CA ALA A 100 4.25 7.43 -11.54
C ALA A 100 2.78 7.72 -11.88
N TYR A 101 2.50 8.23 -13.08
CA TYR A 101 1.14 8.45 -13.58
C TYR A 101 0.31 7.16 -13.54
N LYS A 102 0.84 6.06 -14.09
CA LYS A 102 0.15 4.75 -14.09
C LYS A 102 -0.13 4.25 -12.67
N LEU A 103 0.79 4.48 -11.74
CA LEU A 103 0.63 4.09 -10.34
C LEU A 103 -0.43 4.94 -9.63
N TYR A 104 -0.46 6.26 -9.84
CA TYR A 104 -1.52 7.11 -9.30
C TYR A 104 -2.89 6.78 -9.88
N ALA A 105 -2.99 6.54 -11.19
CA ALA A 105 -4.24 6.13 -11.84
C ALA A 105 -4.76 4.81 -11.26
N ALA A 106 -3.89 3.81 -11.12
CA ALA A 106 -4.24 2.54 -10.49
C ALA A 106 -4.64 2.71 -9.00
N ALA A 107 -4.06 3.69 -8.29
CA ALA A 107 -4.43 3.98 -6.91
C ALA A 107 -5.85 4.57 -6.83
N ILE A 108 -6.17 5.52 -7.71
CA ILE A 108 -7.50 6.14 -7.83
C ILE A 108 -8.55 5.06 -8.08
N GLU A 109 -8.33 4.15 -9.04
CA GLU A 109 -9.24 3.03 -9.27
C GLU A 109 -9.50 2.22 -7.99
N LYS A 110 -8.48 1.93 -7.18
CA LYS A 110 -8.69 1.19 -5.92
C LYS A 110 -9.51 1.98 -4.90
N PHE A 111 -9.29 3.29 -4.81
CA PHE A 111 -10.06 4.14 -3.92
C PHE A 111 -11.51 4.29 -4.38
N GLU A 112 -11.76 4.38 -5.68
CA GLU A 112 -13.12 4.42 -6.24
C GLU A 112 -13.87 3.14 -5.91
N VAL A 113 -13.28 1.96 -6.14
CA VAL A 113 -13.92 0.69 -5.74
C VAL A 113 -14.11 0.61 -4.23
N ALA A 114 -13.18 1.15 -3.42
CA ALA A 114 -13.36 1.21 -1.97
C ALA A 114 -14.58 2.09 -1.57
N LEU A 115 -14.78 3.22 -2.24
CA LEU A 115 -15.94 4.11 -2.02
C LEU A 115 -17.25 3.51 -2.53
N ASP A 116 -17.23 2.75 -3.61
CA ASP A 116 -18.42 2.03 -4.08
C ASP A 116 -18.90 0.99 -3.05
N LEU A 117 -17.96 0.39 -2.31
CA LEU A 117 -18.25 -0.57 -1.25
C LEU A 117 -18.60 0.11 0.09
N ASP A 118 -17.93 1.22 0.40
CA ASP A 118 -18.14 2.03 1.59
C ASP A 118 -18.12 3.53 1.26
N PRO A 119 -19.29 4.12 0.91
CA PRO A 119 -19.39 5.52 0.55
C PRO A 119 -19.06 6.50 1.69
N ALA A 120 -18.98 6.02 2.94
CA ALA A 120 -18.69 6.85 4.10
C ALA A 120 -17.18 7.02 4.35
N MET A 121 -16.31 6.31 3.60
CA MET A 121 -14.86 6.34 3.77
C MET A 121 -14.23 7.65 3.25
N GLN A 122 -14.31 8.71 4.06
CA GLN A 122 -13.80 10.04 3.73
C GLN A 122 -12.31 10.04 3.38
N GLU A 123 -11.53 9.15 3.99
CA GLU A 123 -10.11 8.97 3.73
C GLU A 123 -9.84 8.58 2.27
N ALA A 124 -10.69 7.74 1.66
CA ALA A 124 -10.56 7.35 0.26
C ALA A 124 -10.85 8.54 -0.67
N SER A 125 -11.89 9.33 -0.40
CA SER A 125 -12.18 10.54 -1.19
C SER A 125 -11.04 11.55 -1.12
N ARG A 126 -10.45 11.75 0.07
CA ARG A 126 -9.29 12.63 0.25
C ARG A 126 -8.06 12.10 -0.50
N ALA A 127 -7.85 10.78 -0.47
CA ALA A 127 -6.74 10.15 -1.17
C ALA A 127 -6.87 10.27 -2.70
N ILE A 128 -8.08 10.15 -3.26
CA ILE A 128 -8.35 10.42 -4.68
C ILE A 128 -7.99 11.87 -5.02
N ALA A 129 -8.50 12.84 -4.26
CA ALA A 129 -8.22 14.25 -4.52
C ALA A 129 -6.70 14.56 -4.48
N ALA A 130 -5.98 13.94 -3.54
CA ALA A 130 -4.52 14.07 -3.47
C ALA A 130 -3.83 13.45 -4.69
N ALA A 131 -4.23 12.24 -5.09
CA ALA A 131 -3.64 11.53 -6.24
C ALA A 131 -3.94 12.23 -7.58
N VAL A 132 -5.12 12.81 -7.74
CA VAL A 132 -5.46 13.65 -8.91
C VAL A 132 -4.55 14.88 -8.96
N GLY A 133 -4.38 15.58 -7.83
CA GLY A 133 -3.46 16.71 -7.76
C GLY A 133 -1.99 16.32 -7.99
N ASP A 134 -1.57 15.12 -7.57
CA ASP A 134 -0.25 14.56 -7.90
C ASP A 134 -0.13 14.31 -9.42
N ILE A 135 -1.14 13.69 -10.06
CA ILE A 135 -1.17 13.48 -11.52
C ILE A 135 -1.11 14.80 -12.29
N ASP A 136 -1.88 15.80 -11.88
CA ASP A 136 -1.88 17.11 -12.54
C ASP A 136 -0.47 17.70 -12.54
N ARG A 137 0.25 17.62 -11.41
CA ARG A 137 1.65 18.06 -11.29
C ARG A 137 2.63 17.32 -12.21
N LEU A 138 2.36 16.06 -12.56
CA LEU A 138 3.22 15.31 -13.48
C LEU A 138 3.08 15.77 -14.95
N ASN A 139 1.96 16.43 -15.28
CA ASN A 139 1.63 16.84 -16.64
C ASN A 139 2.03 18.32 -16.94
N TYR A 140 2.65 19.02 -15.99
CA TYR A 140 3.15 20.38 -16.12
C TYR A 140 4.68 20.41 -16.04
#